data_AF-A0A1T2L431-F1
#
_entry.id   AF-A0A1T2L431-F1
#
_cell.length_a   1.000
_cell.length_b   1.000
_cell.length_c   1.000
_cell.angle_alpha   90.00
_cell.angle_beta   90.00
_cell.angle_gamma   90.00
#
_symmetry.space_group_name_H-M   'P 1'
#
loop_
_entity.id
_entity.type
_entity.pdbx_description
1 polymer ?
#
loop_
_entity_poly.entity_id
_entity_poly.type
_entity_poly.pdbx_seq_one_letter_code
_entity_poly.pdbx_strand_id
1 'polypeptide(L)'
;MRKLYLSLTLLLSSTTLLAGEAAETKVTRAESAAHPGVSHHAAVMDVDGKSLKNGSNGWTCMPGIAPGDNHPMCNDTVWSRLMQAAANGTDFQTDRIGISYMLQGDAHVSNSDPAATDPKNGDIWVQEGPHIMVVAPKSAMKGISDDPYNGGPYVMWKDTPYAHIMIPIRDTQ
;
A
#
# COMPACT_ATOMS: atom_id res chain seq x y z
N MET A 1 10.30 -55.83 50.24
CA MET A 1 9.44 -54.65 50.48
C MET A 1 9.56 -53.72 49.28
N ARG A 2 8.45 -53.50 48.56
CA ARG A 2 8.35 -52.89 47.22
C ARG A 2 8.68 -51.38 47.26
N LYS A 3 9.61 -50.92 46.43
CA LYS A 3 9.88 -49.48 46.22
C LYS A 3 8.85 -48.93 45.22
N LEU A 4 8.07 -47.95 45.65
CA LEU A 4 7.11 -47.22 44.83
C LEU A 4 7.84 -46.01 44.20
N TYR A 5 7.96 -45.97 42.87
CA TYR A 5 8.50 -44.81 42.17
C TYR A 5 7.34 -43.96 41.67
N LEU A 6 7.22 -42.74 42.19
CA LEU A 6 6.24 -41.75 41.78
C LEU A 6 6.80 -41.00 40.56
N SER A 7 6.33 -41.37 39.36
CA SER A 7 6.69 -40.66 38.13
C SER A 7 5.91 -39.35 38.04
N LEU A 8 6.59 -38.22 38.22
CA LEU A 8 6.04 -36.89 38.04
C LEU A 8 6.09 -36.52 36.55
N THR A 9 4.98 -36.66 35.85
CA THR A 9 4.84 -36.25 34.45
C THR A 9 4.64 -34.74 34.37
N LEU A 10 5.69 -34.03 33.95
CA LEU A 10 5.62 -32.59 33.70
C LEU A 10 4.90 -32.34 32.35
N LEU A 11 3.63 -31.93 32.42
CA LEU A 11 2.88 -31.48 31.26
C LEU A 11 3.38 -30.10 30.83
N LEU A 12 4.18 -30.03 29.76
CA LEU A 12 4.47 -28.77 29.08
C LEU A 12 3.24 -28.35 28.26
N SER A 13 2.50 -27.37 28.76
CA SER A 13 1.45 -26.69 28.00
C SER A 13 2.09 -25.72 27.01
N SER A 14 2.13 -26.09 25.74
CA SER A 14 2.56 -25.18 24.66
C SER A 14 1.47 -24.12 24.44
N THR A 15 1.68 -22.92 24.98
CA THR A 15 0.91 -21.74 24.57
C THR A 15 1.39 -21.31 23.20
N THR A 16 0.59 -21.56 22.16
CA THR A 16 0.80 -20.95 20.84
C THR A 16 0.52 -19.46 20.93
N LEU A 17 1.57 -18.66 21.15
CA LEU A 17 1.56 -17.24 20.85
C LEU A 17 1.35 -17.08 19.35
N LEU A 18 0.27 -16.40 18.94
CA LEU A 18 0.13 -15.87 17.58
C LEU A 18 1.28 -14.87 17.35
N ALA A 19 2.41 -15.35 16.83
CA ALA A 19 3.52 -14.49 16.46
C ALA A 19 3.10 -13.67 15.25
N GLY A 20 3.05 -12.34 15.39
CA GLY A 20 2.92 -11.44 14.25
C GLY A 20 4.09 -11.62 13.27
N GLU A 21 3.88 -11.25 12.01
CA GLU A 21 4.93 -11.32 10.98
C GLU A 21 6.19 -10.55 11.41
N ALA A 22 7.36 -11.11 11.10
CA ALA A 22 8.64 -10.51 11.45
C ALA A 22 8.83 -9.13 10.78
N ALA A 23 9.38 -8.17 11.54
CA ALA A 23 9.63 -6.81 11.04
C ALA A 23 10.53 -6.78 9.80
N GLU A 24 11.52 -7.67 9.72
CA GLU A 24 12.43 -7.77 8.58
C GLU A 24 11.70 -8.19 7.29
N THR A 25 10.73 -9.11 7.38
CA THR A 25 9.88 -9.51 6.25
C THR A 25 9.07 -8.32 5.75
N LYS A 26 8.49 -7.55 6.67
CA LYS A 26 7.75 -6.33 6.35
C LYS A 26 8.63 -5.28 5.68
N VAL A 27 9.84 -5.05 6.20
CA VAL A 27 10.81 -4.11 5.59
C VAL A 27 11.18 -4.55 4.18
N THR A 28 11.51 -5.83 3.98
CA THR A 28 11.86 -6.36 2.66
C THR A 28 10.73 -6.18 1.65
N ARG A 29 9.49 -6.48 2.08
CA ARG A 29 8.30 -6.27 1.26
C ARG A 29 8.07 -4.79 0.96
N ALA A 30 8.13 -3.91 1.94
CA ALA A 30 7.97 -2.47 1.74
C ALA A 30 9.01 -1.92 0.74
N GLU A 31 10.25 -2.39 0.83
CA GLU A 31 11.31 -1.93 -0.07
C GLU A 31 11.15 -2.40 -1.52
N SER A 32 10.40 -3.48 -1.74
CA SER A 32 10.10 -3.99 -3.08
C SER A 32 9.08 -3.13 -3.86
N ALA A 33 8.43 -2.17 -3.19
CA ALA A 33 7.46 -1.27 -3.80
C ALA A 33 8.07 -0.32 -4.83
N ALA A 34 9.38 -0.03 -4.76
CA ALA A 34 10.05 0.98 -5.58
C ALA A 34 11.44 0.53 -6.02
N HIS A 35 12.07 1.31 -6.91
CA HIS A 35 13.45 1.09 -7.29
C HIS A 35 14.38 1.18 -6.06
N PRO A 36 15.42 0.33 -5.92
CA PRO A 36 16.32 0.30 -4.76
C PRO A 36 16.94 1.66 -4.38
N GLY A 37 17.23 2.50 -5.38
CA GLY A 37 17.73 3.87 -5.16
C GLY A 37 16.75 4.80 -4.43
N VAL A 38 15.46 4.46 -4.40
CA VAL A 38 14.42 5.13 -3.60
C VAL A 38 14.21 4.36 -2.30
N SER A 39 13.88 3.07 -2.37
CA SER A 39 13.38 2.32 -1.21
C SER A 39 14.42 2.01 -0.15
N HIS A 40 15.68 1.74 -0.51
CA HIS A 40 16.70 1.42 0.49
C HIS A 40 17.05 2.59 1.42
N HIS A 41 16.75 3.83 1.03
CA HIS A 41 16.97 5.02 1.86
C HIS A 41 15.67 5.62 2.42
N ALA A 42 14.51 5.03 2.09
CA ALA A 42 13.21 5.42 2.59
C ALA A 42 13.01 5.01 4.05
N ALA A 43 12.13 5.73 4.75
CA ALA A 43 11.58 5.25 6.00
C ALA A 43 10.66 4.07 5.70
N VAL A 44 10.54 3.12 6.64
CA VAL A 44 9.53 2.06 6.55
C VAL A 44 8.57 2.19 7.72
N MET A 45 7.29 2.32 7.40
CA MET A 45 6.20 2.41 8.36
C MET A 45 5.24 1.24 8.16
N ASP A 46 4.92 0.55 9.25
CA ASP A 46 3.94 -0.53 9.25
C ASP A 46 2.50 0.02 9.16
N VAL A 47 1.53 -0.85 8.86
CA VAL A 47 0.11 -0.46 8.69
C VAL A 47 -0.53 0.11 9.96
N ASP A 48 0.03 -0.19 11.12
CA ASP A 48 -0.40 0.34 12.43
C ASP A 48 0.28 1.67 12.79
N GLY A 49 1.10 2.23 11.89
CA GLY A 49 1.85 3.47 12.10
C GLY A 49 3.20 3.27 12.81
N LYS A 50 3.57 2.04 13.16
CA LYS A 50 4.86 1.77 13.79
C LYS A 50 6.01 1.98 12.79
N SER A 51 7.01 2.77 13.18
CA SER A 51 8.26 2.85 12.42
C SER A 51 9.05 1.54 12.53
N LEU A 52 9.35 0.94 11.40
CA LEU A 52 10.18 -0.28 11.28
C LEU A 52 11.62 0.05 10.87
N LYS A 53 11.83 1.16 10.15
CA LYS A 53 13.13 1.61 9.67
C LYS A 53 13.13 3.13 9.49
N ASN A 54 14.19 3.79 9.93
CA ASN A 54 14.38 5.22 9.68
C ASN A 54 14.81 5.50 8.24
N GLY A 55 14.29 6.59 7.66
CA GLY A 55 14.63 7.06 6.33
C GLY A 55 15.58 8.24 6.32
N SER A 56 16.10 8.57 5.13
CA SER A 56 17.04 9.68 4.91
C SER A 56 16.80 10.46 3.60
N ASN A 57 15.84 10.05 2.77
CA ASN A 57 15.60 10.63 1.44
C ASN A 57 14.21 11.25 1.23
N GLY A 58 13.39 11.35 2.29
CA GLY A 58 12.04 11.95 2.22
C GLY A 58 10.94 11.03 1.68
N TRP A 59 11.24 9.76 1.42
CA TRP A 59 10.27 8.72 1.05
C TRP A 59 9.87 7.88 2.24
N THR A 60 8.64 7.36 2.20
CA THR A 60 8.10 6.40 3.17
C THR A 60 7.53 5.20 2.42
N CYS A 61 8.09 4.02 2.65
CA CYS A 61 7.54 2.77 2.13
C CYS A 61 6.72 2.04 3.20
N MET A 62 5.67 1.35 2.77
CA MET A 62 4.75 0.58 3.60
C MET A 62 4.64 -0.85 3.08
N PRO A 63 4.56 -1.87 3.95
CA PRO A 63 4.45 -3.28 3.54
C PRO A 63 3.06 -3.67 3.00
N GLY A 64 2.07 -2.81 3.23
CA GLY A 64 0.68 -2.90 2.82
C GLY A 64 -0.03 -1.59 3.17
N ILE A 65 -1.27 -1.40 2.73
CA ILE A 65 -2.04 -0.17 2.93
C ILE A 65 -3.00 -0.26 4.12
N ALA A 66 -3.51 -1.47 4.40
CA ALA A 66 -4.45 -1.75 5.47
C ALA A 66 -4.12 -3.07 6.18
N PRO A 67 -4.69 -3.35 7.36
CA PRO A 67 -4.48 -4.64 8.03
C PRO A 67 -4.87 -5.83 7.14
N GLY A 68 -3.94 -6.78 6.97
CA GLY A 68 -4.12 -7.95 6.10
C GLY A 68 -3.78 -7.72 4.63
N ASP A 69 -3.53 -6.47 4.24
CA ASP A 69 -3.03 -6.13 2.92
C ASP A 69 -1.52 -6.37 2.82
N ASN A 70 -1.09 -6.86 1.65
CA ASN A 70 0.28 -7.24 1.37
C ASN A 70 0.84 -6.56 0.10
N HIS A 71 0.16 -5.54 -0.43
CA HIS A 71 0.57 -4.79 -1.61
C HIS A 71 1.44 -3.59 -1.18
N PRO A 72 2.77 -3.67 -1.33
CA PRO A 72 3.65 -2.64 -0.80
C PRO A 72 3.63 -1.39 -1.67
N MET A 73 3.71 -0.24 -1.01
CA MET A 73 3.67 1.09 -1.63
C MET A 73 4.80 1.95 -1.10
N CYS A 74 5.40 2.79 -1.94
CA CYS A 74 6.39 3.76 -1.49
C CYS A 74 6.07 5.17 -1.98
N ASN A 75 5.90 6.07 -1.01
CA ASN A 75 5.30 7.38 -1.19
C ASN A 75 6.33 8.48 -0.98
N ASP A 76 6.29 9.50 -1.83
CA ASP A 76 6.88 10.77 -1.47
C ASP A 76 6.01 11.52 -0.45
N THR A 77 6.45 12.71 -0.06
CA THR A 77 5.77 13.53 0.93
C THR A 77 4.41 14.06 0.45
N VAL A 78 4.24 14.34 -0.85
CA VAL A 78 2.99 14.86 -1.40
C VAL A 78 1.96 13.75 -1.48
N TRP A 79 2.35 12.57 -1.96
CA TRP A 79 1.47 11.40 -1.98
C TRP A 79 1.06 10.96 -0.57
N SER A 80 1.98 11.02 0.39
CA SER A 80 1.68 10.73 1.79
C SER A 80 0.58 11.65 2.35
N ARG A 81 0.53 12.92 1.91
CA ARG A 81 -0.56 13.84 2.26
C ARG A 81 -1.88 13.49 1.57
N LEU A 82 -1.86 13.01 0.33
CA LEU A 82 -3.05 12.52 -0.37
C LEU A 82 -3.64 11.32 0.37
N MET A 83 -2.82 10.34 0.73
CA MET A 83 -3.25 9.15 1.49
C MET A 83 -3.89 9.54 2.83
N GLN A 84 -3.29 10.48 3.56
CA GLN A 84 -3.87 10.99 4.81
C GLN A 84 -5.20 11.70 4.59
N ALA A 85 -5.33 12.48 3.52
CA ALA A 85 -6.55 13.19 3.21
C ALA A 85 -7.68 12.22 2.84
N ALA A 86 -7.39 11.21 2.01
CA ALA A 86 -8.31 10.15 1.63
C ALA A 86 -8.78 9.34 2.85
N ALA A 87 -7.84 8.92 3.71
CA ALA A 87 -8.15 8.17 4.93
C ALA A 87 -9.05 8.96 5.91
N ASN A 88 -8.93 10.28 5.95
CA ASN A 88 -9.70 11.15 6.82
C ASN A 88 -10.96 11.74 6.16
N GLY A 89 -11.20 11.47 4.87
CA GLY A 89 -12.30 12.07 4.11
C GLY A 89 -12.20 13.59 4.00
N THR A 90 -10.99 14.16 3.98
CA THR A 90 -10.75 15.61 3.90
C THR A 90 -10.27 16.02 2.52
N ASP A 91 -10.51 17.27 2.11
CA ASP A 91 -10.02 17.78 0.83
C ASP A 91 -8.51 17.68 0.68
N PHE A 92 -8.06 17.32 -0.52
CA PHE A 92 -6.67 17.34 -0.93
C PHE A 92 -6.47 18.32 -2.09
N GLN A 93 -5.42 19.14 -1.99
CA GLN A 93 -4.94 20.00 -3.07
C GLN A 93 -3.40 20.07 -3.02
N THR A 94 -2.78 20.19 -4.18
CA THR A 94 -1.34 20.37 -4.34
C THR A 94 -1.04 21.29 -5.52
N ASP A 95 0.04 22.06 -5.41
CA ASP A 95 0.66 22.86 -6.48
C ASP A 95 1.90 22.17 -7.09
N ARG A 96 2.26 20.99 -6.57
CA ARG A 96 3.41 20.19 -6.97
C ARG A 96 3.02 18.78 -7.34
N ILE A 97 3.86 18.15 -8.15
CA ILE A 97 3.75 16.72 -8.46
C ILE A 97 4.13 15.92 -7.22
N GLY A 98 3.32 14.90 -6.91
CA GLY A 98 3.62 13.85 -5.96
C GLY A 98 3.65 12.49 -6.65
N ILE A 99 4.51 11.60 -6.19
CA ILE A 99 4.75 10.29 -6.79
C ILE A 99 4.61 9.21 -5.72
N SER A 100 3.99 8.10 -6.13
CA SER A 100 4.02 6.83 -5.41
C SER A 100 4.34 5.68 -6.34
N TYR A 101 4.99 4.66 -5.80
CA TYR A 101 5.31 3.42 -6.49
C TYR A 101 4.60 2.23 -5.84
N MET A 102 4.05 1.35 -6.68
CA MET A 102 3.55 0.02 -6.31
C MET A 102 4.05 -1.00 -7.34
N LEU A 103 5.36 -1.22 -7.35
CA LEU A 103 6.02 -2.08 -8.35
C LEU A 103 5.75 -3.58 -8.16
N GLN A 104 5.01 -3.97 -7.13
CA GLN A 104 4.51 -5.33 -6.94
C GLN A 104 3.03 -5.51 -7.34
N GLY A 105 2.39 -4.45 -7.83
CA GLY A 105 0.96 -4.44 -8.14
C GLY A 105 0.08 -4.02 -6.97
N ASP A 106 -1.20 -3.80 -7.28
CA ASP A 106 -2.23 -3.36 -6.37
C ASP A 106 -3.24 -4.48 -6.05
N ALA A 107 -4.05 -4.24 -5.02
CA ALA A 107 -5.27 -4.97 -4.77
C ALA A 107 -6.33 -4.67 -5.84
N HIS A 108 -7.41 -5.43 -5.82
CA HIS A 108 -8.60 -5.14 -6.62
C HIS A 108 -9.36 -3.97 -6.00
N VAL A 109 -9.33 -2.79 -6.65
CA VAL A 109 -9.86 -1.53 -6.13
C VAL A 109 -10.82 -0.86 -7.11
N SER A 110 -11.72 -0.01 -6.61
CA SER A 110 -12.59 0.80 -7.47
C SER A 110 -11.80 1.91 -8.15
N ASN A 111 -12.02 2.05 -9.46
CA ASN A 111 -11.43 3.12 -10.27
C ASN A 111 -12.13 4.49 -10.04
N SER A 112 -13.34 4.51 -9.49
CA SER A 112 -14.14 5.73 -9.32
C SER A 112 -14.17 6.25 -7.88
N ASP A 113 -14.16 5.36 -6.88
CA ASP A 113 -14.40 5.72 -5.48
C ASP A 113 -13.41 5.01 -4.51
N PRO A 114 -12.52 5.75 -3.83
CA PRO A 114 -11.58 5.17 -2.86
C PRO A 114 -12.25 4.55 -1.63
N ALA A 115 -13.53 4.85 -1.36
CA ALA A 115 -14.27 4.32 -0.22
C ALA A 115 -15.17 3.12 -0.58
N ALA A 116 -15.24 2.72 -1.86
CA ALA A 116 -16.08 1.62 -2.30
C ALA A 116 -15.55 0.28 -1.75
N THR A 117 -16.45 -0.54 -1.20
CA THR A 117 -16.12 -1.84 -0.62
C THR A 117 -16.80 -3.02 -1.33
N ASP A 118 -17.71 -2.77 -2.27
CA ASP A 118 -18.45 -3.79 -3.00
C ASP A 118 -18.15 -3.76 -4.51
N PRO A 119 -17.40 -4.74 -5.04
CA PRO A 119 -17.15 -4.90 -6.48
C PRO A 119 -18.39 -5.04 -7.36
N LYS A 120 -19.57 -5.29 -6.77
CA LYS A 120 -20.83 -5.46 -7.49
C LYS A 120 -21.67 -4.18 -7.55
N ASN A 121 -21.12 -3.04 -7.15
CA ASN A 121 -21.80 -1.75 -7.16
C ASN A 121 -22.00 -1.15 -8.57
N GLY A 122 -21.44 -1.77 -9.61
CA GLY A 122 -21.54 -1.33 -11.01
C GLY A 122 -20.42 -0.39 -11.47
N ASP A 123 -19.45 -0.10 -10.59
CA ASP A 123 -18.23 0.62 -10.95
C ASP A 123 -17.25 -0.28 -11.72
N ILE A 124 -16.23 0.36 -12.31
CA ILE A 124 -15.07 -0.33 -12.84
C ILE A 124 -14.13 -0.63 -11.68
N TRP A 125 -13.87 -1.92 -11.46
CA TRP A 125 -12.88 -2.39 -10.50
C TRP A 125 -11.68 -2.99 -11.22
N VAL A 126 -10.48 -2.64 -10.76
CA VAL A 126 -9.23 -2.93 -11.45
C VAL A 126 -8.26 -3.53 -10.45
N GLN A 127 -7.52 -4.55 -10.86
CA GLN A 127 -6.36 -5.03 -10.12
C GLN A 127 -5.10 -4.67 -10.90
N GLU A 128 -4.50 -3.54 -10.55
CA GLU A 128 -3.38 -3.00 -11.32
C GLU A 128 -2.11 -3.85 -11.14
N GLY A 129 -1.38 -4.06 -12.23
CA GLY A 129 -0.04 -4.64 -12.19
C GLY A 129 0.98 -3.65 -11.60
N PRO A 130 2.30 -3.91 -11.77
CA PRO A 130 3.33 -2.93 -11.40
C PRO A 130 3.07 -1.56 -12.06
N HIS A 131 2.96 -0.51 -11.24
CA HIS A 131 2.61 0.82 -11.73
C HIS A 131 3.23 1.94 -10.88
N ILE A 132 3.15 3.16 -11.41
CA ILE A 132 3.48 4.42 -10.73
C ILE A 132 2.20 5.23 -10.63
N MET A 133 1.98 5.86 -9.49
CA MET A 133 0.89 6.81 -9.30
C MET A 133 1.43 8.22 -9.18
N VAL A 134 0.76 9.15 -9.86
CA VAL A 134 1.19 10.55 -9.93
C VAL A 134 0.03 11.46 -9.59
N VAL A 135 0.18 12.21 -8.50
CA VAL A 135 -0.75 13.29 -8.16
C VAL A 135 -0.19 14.62 -8.62
N ALA A 136 -1.04 15.49 -9.14
CA ALA A 136 -0.70 16.82 -9.64
C ALA A 136 -1.93 17.74 -9.47
N PRO A 137 -1.80 19.06 -9.70
CA PRO A 137 -2.98 19.91 -9.81
C PRO A 137 -3.98 19.32 -10.83
N LYS A 138 -5.28 19.23 -10.49
CA LYS A 138 -6.31 18.62 -11.35
C LYS A 138 -6.33 19.13 -12.79
N SER A 139 -5.99 20.40 -13.00
CA SER A 139 -5.88 20.99 -14.34
C SER A 139 -4.85 20.30 -15.24
N ALA A 140 -3.81 19.69 -14.67
CA ALA A 140 -2.79 18.93 -15.40
C ALA A 140 -3.29 17.59 -15.94
N MET A 141 -4.43 17.09 -15.44
CA MET A 141 -5.02 15.80 -15.85
C MET A 141 -6.04 15.96 -16.99
N LYS A 142 -6.26 17.19 -17.46
CA LYS A 142 -7.24 17.47 -18.52
C LYS A 142 -6.89 16.72 -19.80
N GLY A 143 -7.82 15.90 -20.28
CA GLY A 143 -7.68 15.16 -21.53
C GLY A 143 -7.04 13.78 -21.38
N ILE A 144 -6.64 13.38 -20.16
CA ILE A 144 -6.25 12.00 -19.87
C ILE A 144 -7.51 11.14 -19.74
N SER A 145 -7.47 9.93 -20.28
CA SER A 145 -8.56 8.93 -20.18
C SER A 145 -8.79 8.52 -18.72
N ASP A 146 -9.99 8.09 -18.36
CA ASP A 146 -10.30 7.39 -17.10
C ASP A 146 -10.50 5.89 -17.29
N ASP A 147 -10.39 5.39 -18.53
CA ASP A 147 -10.45 3.97 -18.84
C ASP A 147 -9.12 3.28 -18.47
N PRO A 148 -9.10 2.37 -17.47
CA PRO A 148 -7.90 1.64 -17.07
C PRO A 148 -7.39 0.68 -18.16
N TYR A 149 -8.22 0.33 -19.14
CA TYR A 149 -7.87 -0.61 -20.22
C TYR A 149 -7.43 0.09 -21.51
N ASN A 150 -7.18 1.40 -21.47
CA ASN A 150 -6.83 2.18 -22.68
C ASN A 150 -5.43 1.87 -23.25
N GLY A 151 -4.61 1.08 -22.54
CA GLY A 151 -3.25 0.71 -22.94
C GLY A 151 -2.15 1.73 -22.57
N GLY A 152 -2.49 2.77 -21.81
CA GLY A 152 -1.59 3.82 -21.36
C GLY A 152 -2.07 4.48 -20.06
N PRO A 153 -1.55 5.66 -19.71
CA PRO A 153 -1.92 6.33 -18.48
C PRO A 153 -3.41 6.68 -18.42
N TYR A 154 -3.99 6.57 -17.23
CA TYR A 154 -5.38 6.92 -16.98
C TYR A 154 -5.55 7.65 -15.64
N VAL A 155 -6.68 8.33 -15.45
CA VAL A 155 -7.03 9.01 -14.22
C VAL A 155 -7.92 8.10 -13.38
N MET A 156 -7.44 7.72 -12.21
CA MET A 156 -8.23 7.05 -11.19
C MET A 156 -8.87 8.09 -10.27
N TRP A 157 -10.07 7.78 -9.77
CA TRP A 157 -10.89 8.62 -8.88
C TRP A 157 -11.14 10.04 -9.41
N LYS A 158 -11.30 10.16 -10.73
CA LYS A 158 -11.34 11.41 -11.49
C LYS A 158 -12.25 12.49 -10.90
N ASP A 159 -13.42 12.10 -10.41
CA ASP A 159 -14.44 13.03 -9.90
C ASP A 159 -14.27 13.34 -8.41
N THR A 160 -13.26 12.77 -7.73
CA THR A 160 -12.97 12.99 -6.30
C THR A 160 -11.84 14.00 -6.09
N PRO A 161 -11.64 14.57 -4.88
CA PRO A 161 -10.46 15.38 -4.56
C PRO A 161 -9.12 14.64 -4.69
N TYR A 162 -9.14 13.31 -4.77
CA TYR A 162 -7.96 12.44 -4.75
C TYR A 162 -7.56 11.92 -6.15
N ALA A 163 -8.13 12.51 -7.20
CA ALA A 163 -7.83 12.17 -8.58
C ALA A 163 -6.32 12.15 -8.81
N HIS A 164 -5.84 11.07 -9.43
CA HIS A 164 -4.42 10.87 -9.71
C HIS A 164 -4.25 10.05 -10.99
N ILE A 165 -3.06 10.15 -11.59
CA ILE A 165 -2.72 9.46 -12.81
C ILE A 165 -2.08 8.12 -12.44
N MET A 166 -2.64 7.04 -12.97
CA MET A 166 -2.06 5.70 -12.96
C MET A 166 -1.18 5.54 -14.20
N ILE A 167 0.05 5.05 -14.02
CA ILE A 167 1.01 4.77 -15.09
C ILE A 167 1.41 3.30 -14.98
N PRO A 168 0.74 2.39 -15.72
CA PRO A 168 1.10 0.99 -15.77
C PRO A 168 2.50 0.79 -16.37
N ILE A 169 3.31 -0.09 -15.79
CA ILE A 169 4.64 -0.47 -16.31
C ILE A 169 4.58 -1.82 -17.04
N ARG A 170 3.59 -2.65 -16.71
CA ARG A 170 3.25 -3.91 -17.38
C ARG A 170 1.73 -4.05 -17.40
N ASP A 171 1.26 -4.99 -18.21
CA ASP A 171 -0.18 -5.22 -18.41
C ASP A 171 -0.93 -5.39 -17.08
N THR A 172 -2.03 -4.67 -16.97
CA THR A 172 -3.06 -4.77 -15.93
C THR A 172 -3.65 -6.18 -15.94
N GLN A 173 -3.78 -6.82 -14.77
CA GLN A 173 -4.24 -8.23 -14.66
C GLN A 173 -5.75 -8.34 -14.40
#